data_AF-A0A927TEW4-F1
#
_entry.id   AF-A0A927TEW4-F1
#
_cell.length_a   1.000
_cell.length_b   1.000
_cell.length_c   1.000
_cell.angle_alpha   90.00
_cell.angle_beta   90.00
_cell.angle_gamma   90.00
#
_symmetry.space_group_name_H-M   'P 1'
#
loop_
_entity.id
_entity.type
_entity.pdbx_description
1 polymer ?
#
loop_
_entity_poly.entity_id
_entity_poly.type
_entity_poly.pdbx_seq_one_letter_code
_entity_poly.pdbx_strand_id
1 'polypeptide(L)'
;MSEQNARPAWMEDELVKDIPEAKLNFLNKIFHDANLRKQNLNAGNNQAAMLRVMMPVIKQAQAANLSFSPQELQAAIAAIRKYSTPEELEQIDKIYNQHMK
;
A
#
# COMPACT_ATOMS: atom_id res chain seq x y z
N MET A 1 -6.74 11.35 20.81
CA MET A 1 -5.45 11.93 20.39
C MET A 1 -5.27 11.57 18.93
N SER A 2 -4.91 12.53 18.09
CA SER A 2 -5.01 12.41 16.63
C SER A 2 -3.80 11.67 16.07
N GLU A 3 -3.91 10.35 15.83
CA GLU A 3 -2.91 9.51 15.15
C GLU A 3 -2.74 9.82 13.65
N GLN A 4 -3.06 11.04 13.19
CA GLN A 4 -3.08 11.39 11.76
C GLN A 4 -1.76 12.01 11.24
N ASN A 5 -0.70 12.09 12.06
CA ASN A 5 0.58 12.71 11.65
C ASN A 5 1.84 11.90 12.01
N ALA A 6 1.70 10.68 12.55
CA ALA A 6 2.85 9.85 12.85
C ALA A 6 3.35 9.13 11.59
N ARG A 7 4.67 9.11 11.38
CA ARG A 7 5.30 8.28 10.36
C ARG A 7 4.93 6.81 10.66
N PRO A 8 4.35 6.07 9.72
CA PRO A 8 4.02 4.67 9.94
C PRO A 8 5.28 3.83 10.17
N ALA A 9 5.19 2.84 11.06
CA ALA A 9 6.31 1.94 11.36
C ALA A 9 6.86 1.20 10.12
N TRP A 10 6.03 0.92 9.12
CA TRP A 10 6.49 0.27 7.88
C TRP A 10 7.46 1.14 7.07
N MET A 11 7.41 2.47 7.20
CA MET A 11 8.34 3.39 6.52
C MET A 11 9.73 3.45 7.17
N GLU A 12 9.92 2.71 8.25
CA GLU A 12 11.20 2.54 8.96
C GLU A 12 11.77 1.12 8.76
N ASP A 13 11.06 0.25 8.03
CA ASP A 13 11.50 -1.12 7.79
C ASP A 13 12.74 -1.17 6.89
N GLU A 14 13.65 -2.11 7.18
CA GLU A 14 14.85 -2.31 6.37
C GLU A 14 14.56 -2.62 4.91
N LEU A 15 13.40 -3.20 4.58
CA LEU A 15 13.00 -3.48 3.20
C LEU A 15 12.83 -2.20 2.38
N VAL A 16 12.43 -1.09 3.01
CA VAL A 16 12.11 0.16 2.33
C VAL A 16 13.17 1.24 2.49
N LYS A 17 14.28 0.94 3.16
CA LYS A 17 15.35 1.91 3.47
C LYS A 17 15.95 2.59 2.23
N ASP A 18 15.96 1.89 1.10
CA ASP A 18 16.53 2.36 -0.16
C ASP A 18 15.49 3.06 -1.06
N ILE A 19 14.22 3.11 -0.62
CA ILE A 19 13.14 3.78 -1.35
C ILE A 19 13.15 5.29 -0.99
N PRO A 20 13.18 6.20 -1.99
CA PRO A 20 13.13 7.62 -1.74
C PRO A 20 11.93 8.05 -0.88
N GLU A 21 12.15 8.99 0.04
CA GLU A 21 11.13 9.42 1.00
C GLU A 21 9.88 10.02 0.31
N ALA A 22 10.05 10.73 -0.80
CA ALA A 22 8.92 11.23 -1.60
C ALA A 22 8.01 10.09 -2.11
N LYS A 23 8.59 8.95 -2.48
CA LYS A 23 7.87 7.76 -2.91
C LYS A 23 7.16 7.09 -1.73
N LEU A 24 7.83 6.96 -0.59
CA LEU A 24 7.24 6.42 0.64
C LEU A 24 6.05 7.26 1.12
N ASN A 25 6.18 8.58 1.09
CA ASN A 25 5.10 9.51 1.45
C ASN A 25 3.92 9.42 0.48
N PHE A 26 4.19 9.27 -0.82
CA PHE A 26 3.14 9.01 -1.80
C PHE A 26 2.40 7.71 -1.49
N LEU A 27 3.15 6.62 -1.28
CA LEU A 27 2.59 5.32 -0.92
C LEU A 27 1.76 5.42 0.37
N ASN A 28 2.26 6.07 1.41
CA ASN A 28 1.54 6.26 2.67
C ASN A 28 0.18 6.93 2.46
N LYS A 29 0.13 8.00 1.65
CA LYS A 29 -1.13 8.67 1.28
C LYS A 29 -2.09 7.72 0.56
N ILE A 30 -1.56 6.91 -0.36
CA ILE A 30 -2.33 5.91 -1.11
C ILE A 30 -2.84 4.78 -0.20
N PHE A 31 -2.05 4.32 0.77
CA PHE A 31 -2.43 3.23 1.65
C PHE A 31 -3.36 3.67 2.79
N HIS A 32 -3.40 4.96 3.12
CA HIS A 32 -4.45 5.55 3.95
C HIS A 32 -5.76 5.77 3.18
N ASP A 33 -5.77 5.69 1.85
CA ASP A 33 -7.00 5.58 1.07
C ASP A 33 -7.60 4.17 1.23
N ALA A 34 -8.73 4.11 1.94
CA ALA A 34 -9.41 2.88 2.33
C ALA A 34 -9.81 1.97 1.16
N ASN A 35 -9.94 2.49 -0.06
CA ASN A 35 -10.29 1.68 -1.24
C ASN A 35 -9.06 1.01 -1.87
N LEU A 36 -7.90 1.67 -1.84
CA LEU A 36 -6.64 1.15 -2.37
C LEU A 36 -5.95 0.20 -1.40
N ARG A 37 -6.12 0.41 -0.08
CA ARG A 37 -5.62 -0.51 0.95
C ARG A 37 -6.20 -1.93 0.80
N LYS A 38 -7.52 -2.05 0.54
CA LYS A 38 -8.22 -3.34 0.34
C LYS A 38 -7.75 -4.11 -0.88
N GLN A 39 -7.52 -3.39 -1.96
CA GLN A 39 -7.13 -3.97 -3.24
C GLN A 39 -5.67 -4.45 -3.20
N ASN A 40 -4.75 -3.64 -2.67
CA ASN A 40 -3.31 -3.93 -2.63
C ASN A 40 -2.94 -5.11 -1.71
N LEU A 41 -3.70 -5.36 -0.64
CA LEU A 41 -3.38 -6.43 0.31
C LEU A 41 -3.87 -7.81 -0.13
N ASN A 42 -4.94 -7.88 -0.92
CA ASN A 42 -5.51 -9.13 -1.46
C ASN A 42 -4.90 -9.60 -2.79
N ALA A 43 -3.94 -8.85 -3.36
CA ALA A 43 -3.15 -9.34 -4.47
C ALA A 43 -2.23 -10.48 -3.98
N GLY A 44 -2.59 -11.73 -4.28
CA GLY A 44 -1.73 -12.88 -4.04
C GLY A 44 -0.37 -12.75 -4.75
N ASN A 45 0.50 -13.75 -4.62
CA ASN A 45 1.90 -13.70 -5.06
C ASN A 45 2.10 -13.62 -6.60
N ASN A 46 1.03 -13.43 -7.37
CA ASN A 46 1.08 -13.32 -8.82
C ASN A 46 1.31 -11.87 -9.27
N GLN A 47 2.44 -11.61 -9.92
CA GLN A 47 2.82 -10.31 -10.46
C GLN A 47 1.74 -9.69 -11.36
N ALA A 48 1.04 -10.48 -12.17
CA ALA A 48 -0.02 -9.97 -13.05
C ALA A 48 -1.29 -9.54 -12.32
N ALA A 49 -1.57 -10.14 -11.15
CA ALA A 49 -2.67 -9.72 -10.28
C ALA A 49 -2.29 -8.42 -9.56
N MET A 50 -1.06 -8.36 -9.03
CA MET A 50 -0.51 -7.17 -8.39
C MET A 50 -0.49 -5.97 -9.34
N LEU A 51 -0.05 -6.13 -10.59
CA LEU A 51 -0.06 -5.05 -11.58
C LEU A 51 -1.46 -4.50 -11.88
N ARG A 52 -2.48 -5.37 -11.96
CA ARG A 52 -3.87 -4.92 -12.18
C ARG A 52 -4.39 -4.07 -11.03
N VAL A 53 -4.12 -4.54 -9.82
CA VAL A 53 -4.49 -3.89 -8.56
C VAL A 53 -3.73 -2.57 -8.37
N MET A 54 -2.45 -2.53 -8.76
CA MET A 54 -1.59 -1.36 -8.61
C MET A 54 -1.68 -0.38 -9.79
N MET A 55 -2.34 -0.74 -10.89
CA MET A 55 -2.47 0.13 -12.07
C MET A 55 -3.00 1.54 -11.75
N PRO A 56 -4.00 1.72 -10.87
CA PRO A 56 -4.45 3.05 -10.47
C PRO A 56 -3.37 3.81 -9.67
N VAL A 57 -2.61 3.11 -8.82
CA VAL A 57 -1.51 3.68 -8.04
C VAL A 57 -0.37 4.12 -8.96
N ILE A 58 -0.02 3.30 -9.94
CA ILE A 58 1.01 3.60 -10.95
C ILE A 58 0.61 4.83 -11.77
N LYS A 59 -0.64 4.93 -12.21
CA LYS A 59 -1.13 6.11 -12.94
C LYS A 59 -1.07 7.38 -12.09
N GLN A 60 -1.43 7.30 -10.82
CA GLN A 60 -1.35 8.44 -9.90
C GLN A 60 0.10 8.84 -9.62
N ALA A 61 1.01 7.86 -9.47
CA ALA A 61 2.43 8.11 -9.32
C ALA A 61 2.99 8.84 -10.54
N GLN A 62 2.66 8.38 -11.75
CA GLN A 62 3.08 9.03 -13.00
C GLN A 62 2.57 10.48 -13.09
N ALA A 63 1.31 10.73 -12.70
CA ALA A 63 0.76 12.09 -12.64
C ALA A 63 1.50 12.99 -11.63
N ALA A 64 2.09 12.40 -10.59
CA ALA A 64 2.93 13.08 -9.61
C ALA A 64 4.42 13.13 -9.98
N ASN A 65 4.80 12.78 -11.22
CA ASN A 65 6.20 12.62 -11.66
C ASN A 65 7.02 11.62 -10.82
N LEU A 66 6.34 10.62 -10.25
CA LEU A 66 6.97 9.50 -9.55
C LEU A 66 6.90 8.25 -10.41
N SER A 67 8.01 7.51 -10.44
CA SER A 67 8.10 6.18 -11.02
C SER A 67 8.56 5.19 -9.95
N PHE A 68 8.07 3.97 -10.03
CA PHE A 68 8.43 2.91 -9.10
C PHE A 68 8.98 1.72 -9.86
N SER A 69 10.06 1.13 -9.37
CA SER A 69 10.52 -0.17 -9.84
C SER A 69 9.64 -1.28 -9.25
N PRO A 70 9.57 -2.46 -9.90
CA PRO A 70 8.89 -3.62 -9.33
C PRO A 70 9.41 -3.98 -7.93
N GLN A 71 10.71 -3.82 -7.69
CA GLN A 71 11.37 -4.11 -6.41
C GLN A 71 10.93 -3.13 -5.32
N GLU A 72 10.87 -1.83 -5.62
CA GLU A 72 10.40 -0.81 -4.68
C GLU A 72 8.95 -1.09 -4.25
N LEU A 73 8.08 -1.45 -5.20
CA LEU A 73 6.69 -1.79 -4.91
C LEU A 73 6.59 -3.05 -4.06
N GLN A 74 7.35 -4.10 -4.39
CA GLN A 74 7.34 -5.36 -3.65
C GLN A 74 7.82 -5.17 -2.21
N ALA A 75 8.91 -4.43 -2.02
CA ALA A 75 9.46 -4.12 -0.71
C ALA A 75 8.47 -3.32 0.15
N ALA A 76 7.85 -2.29 -0.43
CA ALA A 76 6.84 -1.50 0.27
C ALA A 76 5.62 -2.34 0.66
N ILE A 77 5.09 -3.18 -0.23
CA ILE A 77 3.98 -4.08 0.08
C ILE A 77 4.35 -5.05 1.20
N ALA A 78 5.54 -5.63 1.14
CA ALA A 78 6.02 -6.58 2.15
C ALA A 78 6.15 -5.90 3.53
N ALA A 79 6.72 -4.70 3.59
CA ALA A 79 6.77 -3.91 4.80
C ALA A 79 5.35 -3.59 5.31
N ILE A 80 4.47 -3.03 4.48
CA ILE A 80 3.11 -2.67 4.90
C ILE A 80 2.35 -3.88 5.45
N ARG A 81 2.47 -5.05 4.81
CA ARG A 81 1.88 -6.30 5.31
C ARG A 81 2.42 -6.71 6.68
N LYS A 82 3.73 -6.59 6.89
CA LYS A 82 4.41 -6.93 8.15
C LYS A 82 3.94 -6.07 9.33
N TYR A 83 3.61 -4.80 9.10
CA TYR A 83 3.14 -3.87 10.15
C TYR A 83 1.63 -3.64 10.14
N SER A 84 0.88 -4.24 9.21
CA SER A 84 -0.59 -4.24 9.26
C SER A 84 -1.05 -5.25 10.31
N THR A 85 -1.93 -4.82 11.21
CA THR A 85 -2.49 -5.74 12.21
C THR A 85 -3.45 -6.75 11.57
N PRO A 86 -3.61 -7.96 12.14
CA PRO A 86 -4.62 -8.92 11.68
C PRO A 86 -6.04 -8.33 11.66
N GLU A 87 -6.37 -7.47 12.63
CA GLU A 87 -7.68 -6.80 12.68
C GLU A 87 -7.87 -5.74 11.58
N GLU A 88 -6.83 -5.01 11.21
CA GLU A 88 -6.87 -4.11 10.04
C GLU A 88 -7.01 -4.91 8.72
N LEU A 89 -6.44 -6.12 8.66
CA LEU A 89 -6.63 -7.03 7.53
C LEU A 89 -8.05 -7.62 7.51
N GLU A 90 -8.65 -7.95 8.66
CA GLU A 90 -10.03 -8.44 8.75
C GLU A 90 -11.10 -7.36 8.49
N GLN A 91 -10.87 -6.11 8.90
CA GLN A 91 -11.79 -5.01 8.60
C GLN A 91 -11.88 -4.73 7.10
N ILE A 92 -10.78 -4.97 6.37
CA ILE A 92 -10.71 -4.90 4.91
C ILE A 92 -11.65 -5.95 4.28
N ASP A 93 -11.65 -7.18 4.79
CA ASP A 93 -12.53 -8.25 4.33
C ASP A 93 -14.01 -8.00 4.68
N LYS A 94 -14.30 -7.40 5.84
CA LYS A 94 -15.66 -7.02 6.23
C LYS A 94 -16.30 -6.00 5.28
N ILE A 95 -15.55 -4.98 4.87
CA ILE A 95 -16.10 -3.95 3.97
C ILE A 95 -16.27 -4.51 2.54
N TYR A 96 -15.41 -5.43 2.10
CA TYR A 96 -15.55 -6.15 0.82
C TYR A 96 -16.90 -6.88 0.72
N ASN A 97 -17.30 -7.59 1.79
CA ASN A 97 -18.55 -8.33 1.83
C ASN A 97 -19.82 -7.46 1.95
N GLN A 98 -19.69 -6.18 2.32
CA GLN A 98 -20.84 -5.29 2.47
C GLN A 98 -21.17 -4.46 1.22
N HIS A 99 -20.24 -4.28 0.28
CA HIS A 99 -20.42 -3.40 -0.90
C HIS A 99 -20.59 -4.14 -2.24
N MET A 100 -20.58 -5.47 -2.27
CA MET A 100 -20.83 -6.32 -3.45
C MET A 100 -22.06 -7.22 -3.25
N LYS A 101 -23.21 -6.62 -2.97
CA LYS A 101 -24.53 -7.24 -3.20
C LYS A 101 -25.29 -6.46 -4.24
#